data_AF-D2W472-F1
#
_entry.id   AF-D2W472-F1
#
_cell.length_a   1.000
_cell.length_b   1.000
_cell.length_c   1.000
_cell.angle_alpha   90.00
_cell.angle_beta   90.00
_cell.angle_gamma   90.00
#
_symmetry.space_group_name_H-M   'P 1'
#
loop_
_entity.id
_entity.type
_entity.pdbx_description
1 polymer ?
#
loop_
_entity_poly.entity_id
_entity_poly.type
_entity_poly.pdbx_seq_one_letter_code
_entity_poly.pdbx_strand_id
1 'polypeptide(L)'
;MIIKCDKLIPACSRCKQKGFKCEYNYETPSLKKKNVRMNPLHNNSANENVRQIKKNTIQTYAEIICIGSPAFSMEQMEEMIFMDTSTLINERKDILAYLLSVQGLCEQRFGFLDFSEKSMQRAREVLKHVYDQNENQYVACTYNHMAFYFAGTMDRKRARFYLSCSENFISELDIYATQRNLSKQEALQERQHSFGSNVVMSVRDFMIFKNVVETLASQSNPLPVSDILENTFYQIVGIEIPEELKKYVDFNLINIYDINTLEERIRGFEAVFNMIHVSLKQSVRPSMCQKMHEFVQLFMLNGVRILKISIANIPIPLSKEHEPWIKLLEQSALALTEASQTDFFSFISPLMIPYYLASANVNLEILKSIVEGKRQNNQPFPRVYRFGIHEIFPEEILTDTVDYFQVVKKDLRALQVLSSRYRYISVYVENTEKLLIQAETQFEHNVEFTSNSESNSFDRTFSYYKQMRQFLLKINDKIDKFLPQEEELLEFLNDNVDPFLCQDMDISEFNSYFL
;
A
#
# COMPACT_ATOMS: atom_id res chain seq x y z
N MET A 1 -29.97 46.03 -6.48
CA MET A 1 -28.72 45.40 -5.99
C MET A 1 -29.04 44.65 -4.69
N ILE A 2 -29.08 43.31 -4.72
CA ILE A 2 -29.46 42.50 -3.54
C ILE A 2 -28.24 42.42 -2.62
N ILE A 3 -28.35 42.94 -1.40
CA ILE A 3 -27.23 42.99 -0.47
C ILE A 3 -27.28 41.75 0.43
N LYS A 4 -26.23 40.93 0.38
CA LYS A 4 -26.12 39.70 1.17
C LYS A 4 -25.73 40.02 2.62
N CYS A 5 -26.41 39.39 3.57
CA CYS A 5 -26.09 39.39 4.99
C CYS A 5 -25.20 38.17 5.31
N ASP A 6 -24.08 38.36 6.00
CA ASP A 6 -23.11 37.31 6.35
C ASP A 6 -23.50 36.49 7.60
N LYS A 7 -24.57 36.89 8.30
CA LYS A 7 -25.19 36.15 9.42
C LYS A 7 -24.28 35.83 10.61
N LEU A 8 -23.22 36.60 10.85
CA LEU A 8 -22.38 36.43 12.04
C LEU A 8 -23.14 36.78 13.33
N ILE A 9 -22.97 35.97 14.37
CA ILE A 9 -23.59 36.19 15.69
C ILE A 9 -22.55 36.90 16.59
N PRO A 10 -22.90 37.97 17.32
CA PRO A 10 -24.26 38.47 17.58
C PRO A 10 -24.81 39.45 16.53
N ALA A 11 -24.01 39.98 15.61
CA ALA A 11 -24.46 40.90 14.58
C ALA A 11 -23.67 40.74 13.27
N CYS A 12 -24.37 40.84 12.13
CA CYS A 12 -23.74 40.78 10.81
C CYS A 12 -22.75 41.94 10.64
N SER A 13 -21.68 41.75 9.86
CA SER A 13 -20.58 42.74 9.77
C SER A 13 -21.07 44.12 9.38
N ARG A 14 -22.12 44.18 8.56
CA ARG A 14 -22.71 45.41 8.06
C ARG A 14 -23.53 46.15 9.11
N CYS A 15 -24.38 45.45 9.86
CA CYS A 15 -25.15 46.05 10.96
C CYS A 15 -24.21 46.59 12.04
N LYS A 16 -23.13 45.85 12.32
CA LYS A 16 -22.06 46.29 13.22
C LYS A 16 -21.39 47.58 12.73
N GLN A 17 -21.01 47.65 11.45
CA GLN A 17 -20.35 48.82 10.87
C GLN A 17 -21.25 50.07 10.87
N LYS A 18 -22.56 49.90 10.69
CA LYS A 18 -23.52 51.01 10.64
C LYS A 18 -24.15 51.36 11.99
N GLY A 19 -23.78 50.67 13.07
CA GLY A 19 -24.35 50.90 14.39
C GLY A 19 -25.84 50.52 14.51
N PHE A 20 -26.36 49.67 13.62
CA PHE A 20 -27.74 49.19 13.70
C PHE A 20 -27.85 47.92 14.52
N LYS A 21 -28.93 47.79 15.28
CA LYS A 21 -29.28 46.54 15.97
C LYS A 21 -29.59 45.46 14.94
N CYS A 22 -28.83 44.37 14.96
CA CYS A 22 -29.02 43.25 14.05
C CYS A 22 -30.03 42.27 14.66
N GLU A 23 -31.29 42.35 14.25
CA GLU A 23 -32.31 41.40 14.69
C GLU A 23 -32.43 40.27 13.66
N TYR A 24 -31.90 39.11 14.03
CA TYR A 24 -32.17 37.88 13.30
C TYR A 24 -33.58 37.44 13.68
N ASN A 25 -34.50 37.41 12.71
CA ASN A 25 -35.84 36.91 12.95
C ASN A 25 -35.77 35.38 13.12
N TYR A 26 -35.46 34.92 14.33
CA TYR A 26 -35.54 33.52 14.75
C TYR A 26 -36.99 33.14 15.04
N GLU A 27 -37.94 33.59 14.21
CA GLU A 27 -39.20 32.87 14.12
C GLU A 27 -38.82 31.43 13.77
N THR A 28 -38.87 30.54 14.78
CA THR A 28 -38.85 29.10 14.60
C THR A 28 -39.71 28.84 13.38
N PRO A 29 -39.14 28.36 12.26
CA PRO A 29 -39.91 28.20 11.05
C PRO A 29 -41.07 27.31 11.43
N SER A 30 -42.28 27.88 11.51
CA SER A 30 -43.46 27.06 11.63
C SER A 30 -43.38 26.13 10.43
N LEU A 31 -43.15 24.86 10.71
CA LEU A 31 -43.03 23.79 9.72
C LEU A 31 -44.40 23.66 9.05
N LYS A 32 -44.76 24.63 8.20
CA LYS A 32 -45.70 24.41 7.11
C LYS A 32 -44.99 23.38 6.26
N LYS A 33 -45.28 22.10 6.55
CA LYS A 33 -44.99 20.94 5.70
C LYS A 33 -45.58 21.25 4.33
N LYS A 34 -44.85 22.01 3.52
CA LYS A 34 -44.99 21.96 2.07
C LYS A 34 -44.64 20.52 1.75
N ASN A 35 -45.67 19.72 1.47
CA ASN A 35 -45.54 18.43 0.81
C ASN A 35 -44.90 18.70 -0.56
N VAL A 36 -43.60 18.97 -0.58
CA VAL A 36 -42.78 18.82 -1.77
C VAL A 36 -42.82 17.32 -1.99
N ARG A 37 -43.72 16.88 -2.87
CA ARG A 37 -43.69 15.53 -3.44
C ARG A 37 -42.30 15.39 -4.06
N MET A 38 -41.36 14.83 -3.31
CA MET A 38 -40.06 14.48 -3.85
C MET A 38 -40.33 13.48 -4.96
N ASN A 39 -39.99 13.86 -6.19
CA ASN A 39 -40.20 13.03 -7.35
C ASN A 39 -39.45 11.69 -7.13
N PRO A 40 -40.12 10.54 -7.20
CA PRO A 40 -39.51 9.22 -7.00
C PRO A 40 -38.35 8.92 -7.97
N LEU A 41 -38.24 9.68 -9.06
CA LEU A 41 -37.13 9.62 -10.03
C LEU A 41 -35.75 9.93 -9.43
N HIS A 42 -35.65 10.74 -8.37
CA HIS A 42 -34.34 11.14 -7.84
C HIS A 42 -33.69 10.06 -6.93
N ASN A 43 -34.49 9.13 -6.38
CA ASN A 43 -33.98 8.06 -5.51
C ASN A 43 -33.28 6.94 -6.29
N ASN A 44 -33.66 6.69 -7.54
CA ASN A 44 -33.04 5.65 -8.37
C ASN A 44 -31.58 5.96 -8.68
N SER A 45 -31.25 7.23 -8.99
CA SER A 45 -29.89 7.66 -9.29
C SER A 45 -28.94 7.53 -8.09
N ALA A 46 -29.40 7.83 -6.87
CA ALA A 46 -28.57 7.71 -5.68
C ALA A 46 -28.21 6.25 -5.36
N ASN A 47 -29.15 5.32 -5.53
CA ASN A 47 -28.93 3.89 -5.31
C ASN A 47 -27.99 3.28 -6.36
N GLU A 48 -28.11 3.71 -7.61
CA GLU A 48 -27.22 3.29 -8.69
C GLU A 48 -25.78 3.76 -8.45
N ASN A 49 -25.59 5.00 -8.00
CA ASN A 49 -24.28 5.52 -7.62
C ASN A 49 -23.67 4.72 -6.46
N VAL A 50 -24.45 4.39 -5.41
CA VAL A 50 -24.01 3.53 -4.30
C VAL A 50 -23.58 2.15 -4.80
N ARG A 51 -24.37 1.55 -5.69
CA ARG A 51 -24.07 0.24 -6.28
C ARG A 51 -22.78 0.27 -7.08
N GLN A 52 -22.58 1.31 -7.90
CA GLN A 52 -21.37 1.46 -8.69
C GLN A 52 -20.13 1.62 -7.80
N ILE A 53 -20.23 2.40 -6.72
CA ILE A 53 -19.09 2.61 -5.83
C ILE A 53 -18.71 1.32 -5.09
N LYS A 54 -19.69 0.52 -4.64
CA LYS A 54 -19.42 -0.81 -4.08
C LYS A 54 -18.64 -1.70 -5.07
N LYS A 55 -19.10 -1.79 -6.32
CA LYS A 55 -18.42 -2.54 -7.39
C LYS A 55 -17.00 -2.03 -7.64
N ASN A 56 -16.84 -0.72 -7.69
CA ASN A 56 -15.56 -0.06 -7.84
C ASN A 56 -14.59 -0.40 -6.70
N THR A 57 -15.06 -0.45 -5.44
CA THR A 57 -14.25 -0.82 -4.28
C THR A 57 -13.74 -2.26 -4.39
N ILE A 58 -14.61 -3.24 -4.69
CA ILE A 58 -14.17 -4.64 -4.82
C ILE A 58 -13.28 -4.86 -6.03
N GLN A 59 -13.52 -4.15 -7.15
CA GLN A 59 -12.66 -4.21 -8.33
C GLN A 59 -11.29 -3.64 -8.01
N THR A 60 -11.26 -2.52 -7.30
CA THR A 60 -10.01 -1.90 -6.84
C THR A 60 -9.25 -2.83 -5.89
N TYR A 61 -9.95 -3.46 -4.95
CA TYR A 61 -9.34 -4.47 -4.09
C TYR A 61 -8.73 -5.61 -4.90
N ALA A 62 -9.50 -6.22 -5.80
CA ALA A 62 -9.03 -7.35 -6.60
C ALA A 62 -7.86 -6.99 -7.54
N GLU A 63 -7.98 -5.90 -8.29
CA GLU A 63 -7.03 -5.55 -9.35
C GLU A 63 -5.80 -4.79 -8.83
N ILE A 64 -5.94 -4.00 -7.76
CA ILE A 64 -4.88 -3.12 -7.27
C ILE A 64 -4.28 -3.62 -5.95
N ILE A 65 -5.11 -3.99 -4.97
CA ILE A 65 -4.60 -4.43 -3.66
C ILE A 65 -4.05 -5.85 -3.76
N CYS A 66 -4.80 -6.76 -4.38
CA CYS A 66 -4.43 -8.17 -4.55
C CYS A 66 -3.74 -8.46 -5.89
N ILE A 67 -3.57 -7.44 -6.74
CA ILE A 67 -2.87 -7.54 -8.03
C ILE A 67 -3.40 -8.70 -8.89
N GLY A 68 -4.72 -8.83 -8.98
CA GLY A 68 -5.39 -9.86 -9.78
C GLY A 68 -5.57 -11.22 -9.10
N SER A 69 -5.10 -11.40 -7.87
CA SER A 69 -5.23 -12.64 -7.09
C SER A 69 -6.01 -12.42 -5.78
N PRO A 70 -7.29 -11.99 -5.82
CA PRO A 70 -8.09 -11.91 -4.61
C PRO A 70 -8.42 -13.31 -4.06
N ALA A 71 -8.51 -13.43 -2.74
CA ALA A 71 -8.84 -14.69 -2.07
C ALA A 71 -10.27 -15.20 -2.39
N PHE A 72 -11.19 -14.32 -2.78
CA PHE A 72 -12.54 -14.67 -3.21
C PHE A 72 -12.78 -14.20 -4.64
N SER A 73 -13.64 -14.91 -5.39
CA SER A 73 -14.00 -14.50 -6.74
C SER A 73 -14.76 -13.17 -6.74
N MET A 74 -14.75 -12.46 -7.87
CA MET A 74 -15.47 -11.20 -7.99
C MET A 74 -16.97 -11.40 -7.76
N GLU A 75 -17.54 -12.51 -8.22
CA GLU A 75 -18.94 -12.85 -8.04
C GLU A 75 -19.29 -13.06 -6.56
N GLN A 76 -18.43 -13.79 -5.83
CA GLN A 76 -18.59 -13.99 -4.38
C GLN A 76 -18.48 -12.67 -3.62
N MET A 77 -17.52 -11.81 -3.97
CA MET A 77 -17.39 -10.48 -3.35
C MET A 77 -18.57 -9.55 -3.66
N GLU A 78 -19.14 -9.64 -4.87
CA GLU A 78 -20.38 -8.94 -5.21
C GLU A 78 -21.56 -9.42 -4.36
N GLU A 79 -21.73 -10.73 -4.21
CA GLU A 79 -22.75 -11.30 -3.33
C GLU A 79 -22.59 -10.77 -1.89
N MET A 80 -21.37 -10.78 -1.36
CA MET A 80 -21.06 -10.30 -0.02
C MET A 80 -21.38 -8.82 0.17
N ILE A 81 -20.93 -7.95 -0.74
CA ILE A 81 -21.07 -6.49 -0.58
C ILE A 81 -22.53 -6.02 -0.79
N PHE A 82 -23.36 -6.83 -1.45
CA PHE A 82 -24.77 -6.54 -1.69
C PHE A 82 -25.73 -7.24 -0.72
N MET A 83 -25.22 -8.02 0.25
CA MET A 83 -26.04 -8.48 1.38
C MET A 83 -26.70 -7.30 2.11
N ASP A 84 -27.89 -7.56 2.66
CA ASP A 84 -28.60 -6.56 3.42
C ASP A 84 -27.87 -6.22 4.73
N THR A 85 -27.98 -4.96 5.14
CA THR A 85 -27.24 -4.45 6.29
C THR A 85 -27.65 -5.12 7.59
N SER A 86 -28.92 -5.51 7.75
CA SER A 86 -29.39 -6.24 8.92
C SER A 86 -28.71 -7.61 9.04
N THR A 87 -28.64 -8.38 7.97
CA THR A 87 -27.95 -9.68 7.93
C THR A 87 -26.47 -9.52 8.24
N LEU A 88 -25.78 -8.54 7.65
CA LEU A 88 -24.36 -8.28 7.94
C LEU A 88 -24.10 -7.95 9.42
N ILE A 89 -24.95 -7.14 10.04
CA ILE A 89 -24.76 -6.69 11.43
C ILE A 89 -25.13 -7.78 12.43
N ASN A 90 -26.24 -8.48 12.20
CA ASN A 90 -26.82 -9.38 13.19
C ASN A 90 -26.35 -10.83 13.02
N GLU A 91 -26.12 -11.28 11.79
CA GLU A 91 -25.91 -12.70 11.46
C GLU A 91 -24.52 -12.97 10.87
N ARG A 92 -24.01 -12.07 10.04
CA ARG A 92 -22.78 -12.25 9.24
C ARG A 92 -21.68 -11.25 9.58
N LYS A 93 -21.37 -11.15 10.87
CA LYS A 93 -20.30 -10.29 11.40
C LYS A 93 -18.92 -10.64 10.85
N ASP A 94 -18.69 -11.92 10.54
CA ASP A 94 -17.50 -12.43 9.86
C ASP A 94 -17.29 -11.75 8.49
N ILE A 95 -18.32 -11.70 7.66
CA ILE A 95 -18.28 -11.03 6.36
C ILE A 95 -18.20 -9.51 6.53
N LEU A 96 -18.91 -8.94 7.50
CA LEU A 96 -18.83 -7.50 7.77
C LEU A 96 -17.41 -7.07 8.15
N ALA A 97 -16.73 -7.82 9.03
CA ALA A 97 -15.34 -7.57 9.40
C ALA A 97 -14.41 -7.66 8.18
N TYR A 98 -14.60 -8.69 7.34
CA TYR A 98 -13.89 -8.84 6.08
C TYR A 98 -14.08 -7.63 5.14
N LEU A 99 -15.32 -7.22 4.88
CA LEU A 99 -15.62 -6.09 3.99
C LEU A 99 -15.05 -4.76 4.52
N LEU A 100 -15.11 -4.54 5.85
CA LEU A 100 -14.51 -3.36 6.47
C LEU A 100 -12.99 -3.34 6.35
N SER A 101 -12.33 -4.51 6.47
CA SER A 101 -10.89 -4.60 6.26
C SER A 101 -10.49 -4.36 4.80
N VAL A 102 -11.28 -4.85 3.84
CA VAL A 102 -11.11 -4.55 2.40
C VAL A 102 -11.21 -3.04 2.16
N GLN A 103 -12.24 -2.40 2.72
CA GLN A 103 -12.43 -0.95 2.64
C GLN A 103 -11.21 -0.20 3.22
N GLY A 104 -10.74 -0.58 4.41
CA GLY A 104 -9.60 0.06 5.04
C GLY A 104 -8.32 -0.04 4.20
N LEU A 105 -8.07 -1.18 3.55
CA LEU A 105 -6.92 -1.34 2.64
C LEU A 105 -7.03 -0.46 1.41
N CYS A 106 -8.21 -0.39 0.79
CA CYS A 106 -8.44 0.53 -0.32
C CYS A 106 -8.21 1.98 0.11
N GLU A 107 -8.78 2.40 1.24
CA GLU A 107 -8.61 3.76 1.77
C GLU A 107 -7.13 4.11 2.03
N GLN A 108 -6.35 3.17 2.59
CA GLN A 108 -4.91 3.35 2.78
C GLN A 108 -4.19 3.58 1.45
N ARG A 109 -4.44 2.71 0.46
CA ARG A 109 -3.81 2.77 -0.87
C ARG A 109 -4.02 4.11 -1.56
N PHE A 110 -5.15 4.77 -1.36
CA PHE A 110 -5.48 6.05 -1.98
C PHE A 110 -5.17 7.29 -1.12
N GLY A 111 -4.59 7.12 0.07
CA GLY A 111 -4.19 8.26 0.90
C GLY A 111 -5.32 8.82 1.76
N PHE A 112 -6.35 8.03 2.03
CA PHE A 112 -7.42 8.36 2.95
C PHE A 112 -7.12 7.85 4.36
N LEU A 113 -5.98 8.25 4.91
CA LEU A 113 -5.44 7.70 6.16
C LEU A 113 -6.44 7.70 7.33
N ASP A 114 -7.11 8.82 7.58
CA ASP A 114 -8.07 8.94 8.68
C ASP A 114 -9.28 8.01 8.51
N PHE A 115 -9.69 7.77 7.26
CA PHE A 115 -10.77 6.83 6.97
C PHE A 115 -10.30 5.39 7.10
N SER A 116 -9.12 5.10 6.56
CA SER A 116 -8.51 3.78 6.62
C SER A 116 -8.35 3.30 8.07
N GLU A 117 -7.85 4.19 8.94
CA GLU A 117 -7.69 3.94 10.37
C GLU A 117 -9.05 3.64 11.04
N LYS A 118 -10.08 4.44 10.74
CA LYS A 118 -11.45 4.20 11.22
C LYS A 118 -12.05 2.89 10.72
N SER A 119 -11.88 2.58 9.43
CA SER A 119 -12.39 1.34 8.83
C SER A 119 -11.69 0.11 9.44
N MET A 120 -10.38 0.18 9.68
CA MET A 120 -9.62 -0.87 10.35
C MET A 120 -10.01 -1.03 11.82
N GLN A 121 -10.23 0.08 12.53
CA GLN A 121 -10.76 0.04 13.90
C GLN A 121 -12.13 -0.63 13.93
N ARG A 122 -13.05 -0.25 13.04
CA ARG A 122 -14.38 -0.89 12.93
C ARG A 122 -14.28 -2.37 12.58
N ALA A 123 -13.41 -2.73 11.64
CA ALA A 123 -13.15 -4.13 11.30
C ALA A 123 -12.73 -4.91 12.56
N ARG A 124 -11.84 -4.34 13.38
CA ARG A 124 -11.39 -4.94 14.66
C ARG A 124 -12.52 -5.06 15.67
N GLU A 125 -13.34 -4.02 15.80
CA GLU A 125 -14.48 -4.03 16.72
C GLU A 125 -15.56 -5.03 16.30
N VAL A 126 -15.75 -5.29 15.01
CA VAL A 126 -16.65 -6.37 14.56
C VAL A 126 -15.99 -7.74 14.75
N LEU A 127 -14.69 -7.85 14.44
CA LEU A 127 -13.91 -9.08 14.54
C LEU A 127 -13.88 -9.65 15.97
N LYS A 128 -13.91 -8.80 17.01
CA LYS A 128 -13.98 -9.24 18.42
C LYS A 128 -15.19 -10.11 18.76
N HIS A 129 -16.21 -10.15 17.91
CA HIS A 129 -17.39 -11.00 18.09
C HIS A 129 -17.28 -12.38 17.43
N VAL A 130 -16.24 -12.58 16.62
CA VAL A 130 -16.02 -13.80 15.82
C VAL A 130 -14.55 -14.23 15.84
N TYR A 131 -13.75 -13.70 16.78
CA TYR A 131 -12.29 -13.86 16.80
C TYR A 131 -11.84 -15.29 17.09
N ASP A 132 -12.70 -16.04 17.79
CA ASP A 132 -12.54 -17.45 18.19
C ASP A 132 -12.92 -18.43 17.07
N GLN A 133 -13.54 -17.95 15.99
CA GLN A 133 -13.85 -18.74 14.80
C GLN A 133 -12.63 -18.91 13.89
N ASN A 134 -11.58 -19.52 14.44
CA ASN A 134 -10.30 -19.73 13.76
C ASN A 134 -10.38 -20.59 12.49
N GLU A 135 -11.46 -21.34 12.27
CA GLU A 135 -11.74 -22.09 11.03
C GLU A 135 -12.49 -21.27 9.96
N ASN A 136 -12.91 -20.04 10.28
CA ASN A 136 -13.68 -19.21 9.38
C ASN A 136 -12.75 -18.46 8.39
N GLN A 137 -12.91 -18.74 7.09
CA GLN A 137 -12.10 -18.14 6.01
C GLN A 137 -12.19 -16.60 5.95
N TYR A 138 -13.32 -15.99 6.33
CA TYR A 138 -13.49 -14.53 6.34
C TYR A 138 -12.71 -13.89 7.50
N VAL A 139 -12.71 -14.56 8.65
CA VAL A 139 -11.92 -14.17 9.83
C VAL A 139 -10.43 -14.26 9.52
N ALA A 140 -9.99 -15.35 8.89
CA ALA A 140 -8.60 -15.53 8.45
C ALA A 140 -8.15 -14.44 7.46
N CYS A 141 -8.99 -14.10 6.47
CA CYS A 141 -8.74 -12.98 5.55
C CYS A 141 -8.67 -11.63 6.26
N THR A 142 -9.57 -11.39 7.22
CA THR A 142 -9.60 -10.14 8.00
C THR A 142 -8.30 -9.97 8.78
N TYR A 143 -7.81 -11.03 9.45
CA TYR A 143 -6.52 -11.01 10.12
C TYR A 143 -5.37 -10.70 9.14
N ASN A 144 -5.35 -11.34 7.97
CA ASN A 144 -4.30 -11.12 6.97
C ASN A 144 -4.32 -9.66 6.44
N HIS A 145 -5.52 -9.08 6.25
CA HIS A 145 -5.68 -7.68 5.87
C HIS A 145 -5.23 -6.71 6.96
N MET A 146 -5.54 -6.98 8.23
CA MET A 146 -5.05 -6.17 9.34
C MET A 146 -3.52 -6.25 9.43
N ALA A 147 -2.95 -7.44 9.26
CA ALA A 147 -1.51 -7.62 9.22
C ALA A 147 -0.88 -6.78 8.09
N PHE A 148 -1.45 -6.80 6.88
CA PHE A 148 -1.00 -5.98 5.76
C PHE A 148 -1.10 -4.47 6.04
N TYR A 149 -2.22 -4.02 6.60
CA TYR A 149 -2.43 -2.62 6.98
C TYR A 149 -1.34 -2.16 7.95
N PHE A 150 -1.15 -2.89 9.06
CA PHE A 150 -0.18 -2.53 10.08
C PHE A 150 1.26 -2.60 9.57
N ALA A 151 1.58 -3.58 8.73
CA ALA A 151 2.88 -3.65 8.08
C ALA A 151 3.12 -2.44 7.17
N GLY A 152 2.10 -2.00 6.42
CA GLY A 152 2.13 -0.78 5.64
C GLY A 152 2.28 0.50 6.48
N THR A 153 1.82 0.52 7.73
CA THR A 153 2.06 1.63 8.67
C THR A 153 3.35 1.51 9.47
N MET A 154 4.19 0.50 9.19
CA MET A 154 5.41 0.17 9.93
C MET A 154 5.21 -0.29 11.39
N ASP A 155 3.98 -0.65 11.80
CA ASP A 155 3.70 -1.31 13.07
C ASP A 155 3.91 -2.83 12.94
N ARG A 156 5.19 -3.23 12.89
CA ARG A 156 5.60 -4.62 12.67
C ARG A 156 5.12 -5.56 13.77
N LYS A 157 5.01 -5.07 15.01
CA LYS A 157 4.56 -5.88 16.16
C LYS A 157 3.11 -6.30 15.99
N ARG A 158 2.21 -5.35 15.69
CA ARG A 158 0.80 -5.67 15.42
C ARG A 158 0.64 -6.46 14.13
N ALA A 159 1.42 -6.15 13.10
CA ALA A 159 1.39 -6.91 11.86
C ALA A 159 1.66 -8.42 12.08
N ARG A 160 2.71 -8.76 12.84
CA ARG A 160 3.05 -10.16 13.17
C ARG A 160 2.00 -10.83 14.04
N PHE A 161 1.42 -10.12 15.01
CA PHE A 161 0.34 -10.65 15.82
C PHE A 161 -0.81 -11.13 14.93
N TYR A 162 -1.33 -10.27 14.04
CA TYR A 162 -2.43 -10.65 13.15
C TYR A 162 -2.02 -11.72 12.13
N LEU A 163 -0.78 -11.68 11.64
CA LEU A 163 -0.27 -12.71 10.74
C LEU A 163 -0.25 -14.09 11.41
N SER A 164 0.12 -14.18 12.68
CA SER A 164 0.11 -15.44 13.44
C SER A 164 -1.31 -16.02 13.58
N CYS A 165 -2.34 -15.16 13.67
CA CYS A 165 -3.73 -15.61 13.67
C CYS A 165 -4.13 -16.23 12.32
N SER A 166 -3.68 -15.63 11.21
CA SER A 166 -3.87 -16.20 9.86
C SER A 166 -3.09 -17.50 9.65
N GLU A 167 -1.90 -17.63 10.24
CA GLU A 167 -1.11 -18.86 10.21
C GLU A 167 -1.79 -20.01 10.95
N ASN A 168 -2.41 -19.71 12.09
CA ASN A 168 -3.17 -20.69 12.84
C ASN A 168 -4.30 -21.31 11.98
N PHE A 169 -5.03 -20.51 11.21
CA PHE A 169 -6.05 -21.00 10.27
C PHE A 169 -5.46 -21.99 9.25
N ILE A 170 -4.28 -21.68 8.68
CA ILE A 170 -3.61 -22.57 7.73
C ILE A 170 -3.14 -23.86 8.39
N SER A 171 -2.57 -23.79 9.59
CA SER A 171 -2.14 -24.98 10.33
C SER A 171 -3.32 -25.92 10.62
N GLU A 172 -4.46 -25.36 11.08
CA GLU A 172 -5.67 -26.14 11.34
C GLU A 172 -6.25 -26.74 10.06
N LEU A 173 -6.15 -26.03 8.94
CA LEU A 173 -6.54 -26.55 7.63
C LEU A 173 -5.63 -27.69 7.17
N ASP A 174 -4.33 -27.59 7.43
CA ASP A 174 -3.36 -28.63 7.10
C ASP A 174 -3.58 -29.91 7.90
N ILE A 175 -3.85 -29.79 9.21
CA ILE A 175 -4.19 -30.91 10.07
C ILE A 175 -5.44 -31.63 9.53
N TYR A 176 -6.50 -30.88 9.20
CA TYR A 176 -7.73 -31.45 8.66
C TYR A 176 -7.52 -32.10 7.29
N ALA A 177 -6.81 -31.44 6.39
CA ALA A 177 -6.47 -31.96 5.06
C ALA A 177 -5.69 -33.28 5.17
N THR A 178 -4.71 -33.35 6.07
CA THR A 178 -3.92 -34.56 6.33
C THR A 178 -4.78 -35.70 6.87
N GLN A 179 -5.64 -35.43 7.87
CA GLN A 179 -6.52 -36.45 8.46
C GLN A 179 -7.52 -37.03 7.46
N ARG A 180 -7.96 -36.24 6.48
CA ARG A 180 -8.92 -36.67 5.45
C ARG A 180 -8.26 -37.11 4.15
N ASN A 181 -6.94 -37.02 4.03
CA ASN A 181 -6.18 -37.26 2.80
C ASN A 181 -6.71 -36.42 1.61
N LEU A 182 -6.92 -35.12 1.87
CA LEU A 182 -7.41 -34.14 0.89
C LEU A 182 -6.32 -33.10 0.60
N SER A 183 -6.40 -32.43 -0.55
CA SER A 183 -5.68 -31.18 -0.73
C SER A 183 -6.24 -30.08 0.19
N LYS A 184 -5.45 -29.04 0.49
CA LYS A 184 -5.91 -27.89 1.31
C LYS A 184 -7.18 -27.24 0.76
N GLN A 185 -7.30 -27.17 -0.57
CA GLN A 185 -8.46 -26.56 -1.23
C GLN A 185 -9.71 -27.43 -1.07
N GLU A 186 -9.60 -28.75 -1.25
CA GLU A 186 -10.71 -29.70 -1.04
C GLU A 186 -11.13 -29.76 0.43
N ALA A 187 -10.15 -29.75 1.35
CA ALA A 187 -10.39 -29.66 2.79
C ALA A 187 -11.18 -28.40 3.17
N LEU A 188 -10.82 -27.26 2.58
CA LEU A 188 -11.55 -26.01 2.81
C LEU A 188 -12.97 -26.09 2.23
N GLN A 189 -13.13 -26.62 1.01
CA GLN A 189 -14.45 -26.82 0.39
C GLN A 189 -15.36 -27.69 1.27
N GLU A 190 -14.86 -28.83 1.76
CA GLU A 190 -15.62 -29.72 2.63
C GLU A 190 -16.04 -29.02 3.94
N ARG A 191 -15.11 -28.28 4.58
CA ARG A 191 -15.41 -27.48 5.77
C ARG A 191 -16.46 -26.40 5.50
N GLN A 192 -16.36 -25.67 4.40
CA GLN A 192 -17.35 -24.62 4.09
C GLN A 192 -18.74 -25.21 3.80
N HIS A 193 -18.80 -26.36 3.12
CA HIS A 193 -20.05 -27.08 2.92
C HIS A 193 -20.68 -27.57 4.23
N SER A 194 -19.89 -28.04 5.20
CA SER A 194 -20.43 -28.44 6.51
C SER A 194 -20.98 -27.25 7.31
N PHE A 195 -20.45 -26.04 7.09
CA PHE A 195 -21.02 -24.79 7.60
C PHE A 195 -22.19 -24.25 6.77
N GLY A 196 -22.62 -24.94 5.70
CA GLY A 196 -23.71 -24.51 4.83
C GLY A 196 -23.37 -23.33 3.92
N SER A 197 -22.09 -23.04 3.73
CA SER A 197 -21.60 -21.99 2.83
C SER A 197 -21.22 -22.59 1.47
N ASN A 198 -21.69 -21.97 0.39
CA ASN A 198 -21.24 -22.26 -0.98
C ASN A 198 -20.06 -21.38 -1.41
N VAL A 199 -19.67 -20.41 -0.57
CA VAL A 199 -18.54 -19.53 -0.84
C VAL A 199 -17.28 -20.22 -0.35
N VAL A 200 -16.29 -20.33 -1.24
CA VAL A 200 -15.02 -20.99 -0.96
C VAL A 200 -13.91 -20.06 -1.43
N MET A 201 -13.02 -19.73 -0.50
CA MET A 201 -11.79 -18.98 -0.75
C MET A 201 -10.79 -19.79 -1.57
N SER A 202 -10.04 -19.11 -2.44
CA SER A 202 -8.84 -19.64 -3.08
C SER A 202 -7.70 -19.70 -2.06
N VAL A 203 -7.33 -20.90 -1.61
CA VAL A 203 -6.22 -21.10 -0.67
C VAL A 203 -4.91 -20.59 -1.27
N ARG A 204 -4.71 -20.84 -2.57
CA ARG A 204 -3.51 -20.37 -3.30
C ARG A 204 -3.39 -18.85 -3.24
N ASP A 205 -4.44 -18.12 -3.60
CA ASP A 205 -4.38 -16.66 -3.67
C ASP A 205 -4.30 -16.02 -2.27
N PHE A 206 -4.94 -16.65 -1.27
CA PHE A 206 -4.76 -16.28 0.14
C PHE A 206 -3.29 -16.44 0.59
N MET A 207 -2.64 -17.56 0.24
CA MET A 207 -1.24 -17.82 0.60
C MET A 207 -0.28 -16.84 -0.11
N ILE A 208 -0.52 -16.51 -1.38
CA ILE A 208 0.25 -15.48 -2.09
C ILE A 208 0.16 -14.15 -1.35
N PHE A 209 -1.05 -13.71 -1.00
CA PHE A 209 -1.24 -12.46 -0.27
C PHE A 209 -0.57 -12.51 1.11
N LYS A 210 -0.76 -13.60 1.87
CA LYS A 210 -0.09 -13.84 3.17
C LYS A 210 1.42 -13.68 3.05
N ASN A 211 2.07 -14.32 2.06
CA ASN A 211 3.52 -14.26 1.94
C ASN A 211 4.03 -12.84 1.62
N VAL A 212 3.25 -12.04 0.89
CA VAL A 212 3.53 -10.60 0.72
C VAL A 212 3.46 -9.87 2.06
N VAL A 213 2.45 -10.14 2.89
CA VAL A 213 2.33 -9.57 4.24
C VAL A 213 3.50 -9.98 5.12
N GLU A 214 3.89 -11.24 5.06
CA GLU A 214 5.00 -11.80 5.84
C GLU A 214 6.33 -11.14 5.45
N THR A 215 6.58 -10.98 4.15
CA THR A 215 7.74 -10.24 3.65
C THR A 215 7.76 -8.82 4.20
N LEU A 216 6.62 -8.12 4.21
CA LEU A 216 6.48 -6.77 4.75
C LEU A 216 6.69 -6.68 6.27
N ALA A 217 6.18 -7.65 7.02
CA ALA A 217 6.27 -7.72 8.47
C ALA A 217 7.64 -8.25 8.96
N SER A 218 8.43 -8.85 8.08
CA SER A 218 9.75 -9.39 8.38
C SER A 218 10.75 -8.30 8.83
N GLN A 219 11.78 -8.70 9.57
CA GLN A 219 12.89 -7.80 9.91
C GLN A 219 13.79 -7.53 8.70
N SER A 220 13.86 -8.48 7.76
CA SER A 220 14.67 -8.40 6.55
C SER A 220 14.03 -7.54 5.46
N ASN A 221 12.78 -7.10 5.61
CA ASN A 221 12.07 -6.22 4.68
C ASN A 221 12.98 -5.03 4.28
N PRO A 222 13.25 -4.85 2.97
CA PRO A 222 12.53 -5.42 1.80
C PRO A 222 13.07 -6.68 1.17
N LEU A 223 14.08 -7.33 1.75
CA LEU A 223 14.57 -8.61 1.23
C LEU A 223 13.70 -9.75 1.79
N PRO A 224 13.06 -10.55 0.91
CA PRO A 224 12.28 -11.69 1.38
C PRO A 224 13.20 -12.75 1.98
N VAL A 225 12.79 -13.40 3.05
CA VAL A 225 13.45 -14.60 3.57
C VAL A 225 13.31 -15.73 2.53
N SER A 226 14.31 -16.61 2.40
CA SER A 226 14.32 -17.69 1.38
C SER A 226 13.03 -18.50 1.41
N ASP A 227 12.62 -18.96 2.60
CA ASP A 227 11.41 -19.75 2.79
C ASP A 227 10.14 -19.04 2.28
N ILE A 228 10.03 -17.73 2.52
CA ILE A 228 8.88 -16.94 2.07
C ILE A 228 8.88 -16.82 0.54
N LEU A 229 10.05 -16.61 -0.07
CA LEU A 229 10.19 -16.51 -1.52
C LEU A 229 9.95 -17.87 -2.20
N GLU A 230 10.49 -18.96 -1.65
CA GLU A 230 10.25 -20.33 -2.11
C GLU A 230 8.76 -20.68 -2.06
N ASN A 231 8.11 -20.40 -0.93
CA ASN A 231 6.67 -20.62 -0.79
C ASN A 231 5.89 -19.77 -1.81
N THR A 232 6.23 -18.49 -1.98
CA THR A 232 5.58 -17.60 -2.94
C THR A 232 5.76 -18.10 -4.37
N PHE A 233 6.98 -18.52 -4.72
CA PHE A 233 7.30 -19.08 -6.02
C PHE A 233 6.49 -20.35 -6.28
N TYR A 234 6.43 -21.27 -5.32
CA TYR A 234 5.62 -22.49 -5.46
C TYR A 234 4.13 -22.17 -5.68
N GLN A 235 3.56 -21.25 -4.91
CA GLN A 235 2.14 -20.87 -5.07
C GLN A 235 1.83 -20.25 -6.44
N ILE A 236 2.78 -19.52 -7.02
CA ILE A 236 2.58 -18.80 -8.29
C ILE A 236 2.93 -19.67 -9.51
N VAL A 237 4.09 -20.33 -9.46
CA VAL A 237 4.68 -21.07 -10.58
C VAL A 237 4.22 -22.52 -10.59
N GLY A 238 3.88 -23.08 -9.42
CA GLY A 238 3.42 -24.47 -9.26
C GLY A 238 4.54 -25.51 -9.20
N ILE A 239 5.79 -25.08 -9.13
CA ILE A 239 6.99 -25.94 -8.97
C ILE A 239 7.91 -25.32 -7.92
N GLU A 240 8.81 -26.12 -7.35
CA GLU A 240 9.86 -25.61 -6.46
C GLU A 240 10.90 -24.80 -7.24
N ILE A 241 11.59 -23.88 -6.55
CA ILE A 241 12.74 -23.18 -7.13
C ILE A 241 13.82 -24.22 -7.47
N PRO A 242 14.39 -24.22 -8.69
CA PRO A 242 15.51 -25.09 -9.02
C PRO A 242 16.66 -24.97 -8.02
N GLU A 243 17.28 -26.09 -7.61
CA GLU A 243 18.36 -26.11 -6.63
C GLU A 243 19.54 -25.21 -7.03
N GLU A 244 19.81 -25.08 -8.33
CA GLU A 244 20.83 -24.19 -8.88
C GLU A 244 20.54 -22.71 -8.62
N LEU A 245 19.27 -22.35 -8.45
CA LEU A 245 18.83 -20.99 -8.16
C LEU A 245 18.67 -20.73 -6.65
N LYS A 246 18.30 -21.76 -5.86
CA LYS A 246 18.12 -21.63 -4.39
C LYS A 246 19.34 -21.02 -3.71
N LYS A 247 20.56 -21.44 -4.09
CA LYS A 247 21.82 -20.91 -3.55
C LYS A 247 22.04 -19.41 -3.77
N TYR A 248 21.38 -18.80 -4.76
CA TYR A 248 21.47 -17.37 -5.02
C TYR A 248 20.40 -16.56 -4.29
N VAL A 249 19.31 -17.23 -3.90
CA VAL A 249 18.16 -16.66 -3.20
C VAL A 249 18.38 -16.62 -1.69
N ASP A 250 19.11 -17.59 -1.14
CA ASP A 250 19.35 -17.67 0.29
C ASP A 250 20.20 -16.49 0.81
N PHE A 251 19.59 -15.66 1.66
CA PHE A 251 20.24 -14.53 2.32
C PHE A 251 21.01 -14.94 3.57
N ASN A 252 20.83 -16.14 4.12
CA ASN A 252 21.52 -16.57 5.33
C ASN A 252 22.95 -17.09 5.06
N LEU A 253 23.35 -17.19 3.79
CA LEU A 253 24.68 -17.67 3.42
C LEU A 253 25.77 -16.63 3.72
N ILE A 254 26.86 -17.11 4.30
CA ILE A 254 28.05 -16.41 4.87
C ILE A 254 28.73 -15.38 3.92
N ASN A 255 28.32 -15.28 2.66
CA ASN A 255 28.97 -14.47 1.62
C ASN A 255 28.10 -13.32 1.08
N ILE A 256 27.17 -12.77 1.86
CA ILE A 256 26.34 -11.64 1.38
C ILE A 256 27.20 -10.43 0.97
N TYR A 257 28.36 -10.28 1.62
CA TYR A 257 29.32 -9.20 1.38
C TYR A 257 30.34 -9.51 0.26
N ASP A 258 30.37 -10.74 -0.27
CA ASP A 258 31.35 -11.09 -1.29
C ASP A 258 30.95 -10.52 -2.66
N ILE A 259 31.75 -9.55 -3.12
CA ILE A 259 31.56 -8.89 -4.41
C ILE A 259 31.73 -9.84 -5.60
N ASN A 260 32.53 -10.91 -5.44
CA ASN A 260 32.80 -11.85 -6.55
C ASN A 260 31.57 -12.67 -6.91
N THR A 261 30.65 -12.88 -5.97
CA THR A 261 29.39 -13.61 -6.19
C THR A 261 28.21 -12.67 -6.43
N LEU A 262 28.41 -11.35 -6.37
CA LEU A 262 27.33 -10.36 -6.46
C LEU A 262 26.55 -10.47 -7.77
N GLU A 263 27.26 -10.67 -8.88
CA GLU A 263 26.65 -10.81 -10.20
C GLU A 263 25.73 -12.03 -10.28
N GLU A 264 26.23 -13.19 -9.90
CA GLU A 264 25.47 -14.45 -9.92
C GLU A 264 24.26 -14.36 -8.98
N ARG A 265 24.41 -13.72 -7.81
CA ARG A 265 23.32 -13.50 -6.87
C ARG A 265 22.24 -12.59 -7.45
N ILE A 266 22.61 -11.49 -8.11
CA ILE A 266 21.63 -10.63 -8.79
C ILE A 266 20.94 -11.41 -9.90
N ARG A 267 21.67 -12.09 -10.79
CA ARG A 267 21.11 -12.90 -11.89
C ARG A 267 20.16 -13.99 -11.40
N GLY A 268 20.53 -14.71 -10.33
CA GLY A 268 19.69 -15.74 -9.74
C GLY A 268 18.37 -15.18 -9.22
N PHE A 269 18.42 -14.05 -8.51
CA PHE A 269 17.22 -13.33 -8.05
C PHE A 269 16.35 -12.86 -9.21
N GLU A 270 16.95 -12.27 -10.25
CA GLU A 270 16.23 -11.82 -11.43
C GLU A 270 15.54 -12.97 -12.16
N ALA A 271 16.23 -14.11 -12.30
CA ALA A 271 15.65 -15.31 -12.90
C ALA A 271 14.39 -15.76 -12.16
N VAL A 272 14.45 -15.85 -10.82
CA VAL A 272 13.31 -16.22 -9.97
C VAL A 272 12.15 -15.24 -10.13
N PHE A 273 12.41 -13.93 -10.05
CA PHE A 273 11.36 -12.92 -10.23
C PHE A 273 10.79 -12.88 -11.65
N ASN A 274 11.60 -13.14 -12.68
CA ASN A 274 11.13 -13.23 -14.05
C ASN A 274 10.21 -14.43 -14.26
N MET A 275 10.54 -15.59 -13.66
CA MET A 275 9.67 -16.76 -13.68
C MET A 275 8.33 -16.47 -13.00
N ILE A 276 8.35 -15.85 -11.81
CA ILE A 276 7.14 -15.39 -11.11
C ILE A 276 6.32 -14.45 -12.00
N HIS A 277 6.96 -13.46 -12.62
CA HIS A 277 6.29 -12.50 -13.50
C HIS A 277 5.62 -13.19 -14.70
N VAL A 278 6.33 -14.09 -15.38
CA VAL A 278 5.79 -14.82 -16.55
C VAL A 278 4.57 -15.66 -16.14
N SER A 279 4.64 -16.38 -15.03
CA SER A 279 3.51 -17.17 -14.51
C SER A 279 2.31 -16.30 -14.13
N LEU A 280 2.53 -15.19 -13.43
CA LEU A 280 1.45 -14.25 -13.08
C LEU A 280 0.80 -13.66 -14.34
N LYS A 281 1.61 -13.20 -15.30
CA LYS A 281 1.12 -12.59 -16.55
C LYS A 281 0.25 -13.55 -17.37
N GLN A 282 0.54 -14.85 -17.34
CA GLN A 282 -0.29 -15.88 -17.99
C GLN A 282 -1.59 -16.14 -17.24
N SER A 283 -1.58 -16.06 -15.91
CA SER A 283 -2.76 -16.32 -15.07
C SER A 283 -3.78 -15.17 -15.06
N VAL A 284 -3.32 -13.93 -15.28
CA VAL A 284 -4.15 -12.73 -15.08
C VAL A 284 -4.68 -12.18 -16.41
N ARG A 285 -6.00 -12.07 -16.52
CA ARG A 285 -6.71 -11.64 -17.74
C ARG A 285 -6.82 -10.12 -17.93
N PRO A 286 -7.14 -9.30 -16.91
CA PRO A 286 -7.31 -7.87 -17.11
C PRO A 286 -6.00 -7.18 -17.52
N SER A 287 -6.07 -6.34 -18.57
CA SER A 287 -4.91 -5.60 -19.08
C SER A 287 -4.30 -4.65 -18.05
N MET A 288 -5.11 -4.12 -17.14
CA MET A 288 -4.67 -3.29 -16.01
C MET A 288 -3.74 -4.07 -15.09
N CYS A 289 -4.13 -5.28 -14.68
CA CYS A 289 -3.32 -6.10 -13.78
C CYS A 289 -2.01 -6.56 -14.45
N GLN A 290 -2.04 -6.89 -15.76
CA GLN A 290 -0.81 -7.23 -16.49
C GLN A 290 0.21 -6.08 -16.46
N LYS A 291 -0.24 -4.85 -16.72
CA LYS A 291 0.62 -3.65 -16.62
C LYS A 291 1.08 -3.41 -15.17
N MET A 292 0.23 -3.69 -14.18
CA MET A 292 0.63 -3.62 -12.78
C MET A 292 1.72 -4.65 -12.45
N HIS A 293 1.65 -5.87 -12.99
CA HIS A 293 2.71 -6.87 -12.80
C HIS A 293 4.02 -6.47 -13.49
N GLU A 294 3.97 -5.86 -14.67
CA GLU A 294 5.16 -5.30 -15.35
C GLU A 294 5.78 -4.18 -14.50
N PHE A 295 4.93 -3.30 -13.95
CA PHE A 295 5.36 -2.25 -13.03
C PHE A 295 5.99 -2.82 -11.75
N VAL A 296 5.36 -3.82 -11.12
CA VAL A 296 5.90 -4.50 -9.93
C VAL A 296 7.23 -5.18 -10.25
N GLN A 297 7.32 -5.89 -11.37
CA GLN A 297 8.56 -6.53 -11.80
C GLN A 297 9.69 -5.51 -11.96
N LEU A 298 9.43 -4.39 -12.66
CA LEU A 298 10.39 -3.30 -12.79
C LEU A 298 10.87 -2.80 -11.42
N PHE A 299 9.95 -2.64 -10.47
CA PHE A 299 10.29 -2.18 -9.12
C PHE A 299 11.14 -3.19 -8.35
N MET A 300 10.76 -4.46 -8.37
CA MET A 300 11.46 -5.53 -7.66
C MET A 300 12.87 -5.74 -8.23
N LEU A 301 13.03 -5.81 -9.55
CA LEU A 301 14.35 -6.06 -10.17
C LEU A 301 15.33 -4.92 -9.85
N ASN A 302 14.94 -3.66 -10.08
CA ASN A 302 15.82 -2.52 -9.80
C ASN A 302 16.04 -2.32 -8.29
N GLY A 303 15.01 -2.56 -7.48
CA GLY A 303 15.12 -2.51 -6.03
C GLY A 303 16.11 -3.52 -5.46
N VAL A 304 16.04 -4.78 -5.92
CA VAL A 304 16.96 -5.84 -5.48
C VAL A 304 18.39 -5.54 -5.92
N ARG A 305 18.62 -5.02 -7.14
CA ARG A 305 19.95 -4.57 -7.59
C ARG A 305 20.53 -3.54 -6.63
N ILE A 306 19.77 -2.48 -6.34
CA ILE A 306 20.20 -1.41 -5.43
C ILE A 306 20.59 -1.98 -4.07
N LEU A 307 19.74 -2.82 -3.48
CA LEU A 307 19.98 -3.36 -2.15
C LEU A 307 21.16 -4.32 -2.11
N LYS A 308 21.28 -5.24 -3.08
CA LYS A 308 22.39 -6.20 -3.11
C LYS A 308 23.73 -5.48 -3.30
N ILE A 309 23.78 -4.48 -4.18
CA ILE A 309 24.99 -3.66 -4.38
C ILE A 309 25.31 -2.86 -3.10
N SER A 310 24.30 -2.27 -2.46
CA SER A 310 24.48 -1.50 -1.23
C SER A 310 24.98 -2.37 -0.08
N ILE A 311 24.43 -3.59 0.07
CA ILE A 311 24.83 -4.54 1.12
C ILE A 311 26.23 -5.07 0.88
N ALA A 312 26.67 -5.24 -0.37
CA ALA A 312 28.04 -5.62 -0.69
C ALA A 312 29.08 -4.58 -0.23
N ASN A 313 28.63 -3.40 0.24
CA ASN A 313 29.44 -2.36 0.86
C ASN A 313 30.67 -1.99 0.01
N ILE A 314 30.42 -1.74 -1.27
CA ILE A 314 31.47 -1.42 -2.23
C ILE A 314 32.25 -0.19 -1.72
N PRO A 315 33.57 -0.30 -1.48
CA PRO A 315 34.34 0.74 -0.82
C PRO A 315 34.48 1.98 -1.71
N ILE A 316 34.47 3.14 -1.06
CA ILE A 316 34.80 4.45 -1.63
C ILE A 316 36.17 4.85 -1.05
N PRO A 317 37.22 5.14 -1.85
CA PRO A 317 37.21 5.57 -3.24
C PRO A 317 37.14 4.44 -4.28
N LEU A 318 36.50 4.76 -5.41
CA LEU A 318 36.30 3.83 -6.54
C LEU A 318 37.61 3.28 -7.09
N SER A 319 37.80 1.96 -7.02
CA SER A 319 38.69 1.26 -7.95
C SER A 319 38.00 1.14 -9.32
N LYS A 320 38.77 1.05 -10.41
CA LYS A 320 38.21 0.80 -11.75
C LYS A 320 37.38 -0.49 -11.83
N GLU A 321 37.67 -1.45 -10.96
CA GLU A 321 36.98 -2.74 -10.88
C GLU A 321 35.54 -2.60 -10.35
N HIS A 322 35.23 -1.55 -9.59
CA HIS A 322 33.91 -1.32 -9.01
C HIS A 322 33.02 -0.39 -9.84
N GLU A 323 33.56 0.23 -10.88
CA GLU A 323 32.84 1.14 -11.76
C GLU A 323 31.55 0.52 -12.38
N PRO A 324 31.52 -0.75 -12.84
CA PRO A 324 30.31 -1.36 -13.39
C PRO A 324 29.16 -1.43 -12.37
N TRP A 325 29.47 -1.73 -11.11
CA TRP A 325 28.47 -1.85 -10.04
C TRP A 325 27.84 -0.51 -9.68
N ILE A 326 28.65 0.55 -9.65
CA ILE A 326 28.17 1.90 -9.36
C ILE A 326 27.31 2.41 -10.52
N LYS A 327 27.69 2.11 -11.76
CA LYS A 327 26.82 2.36 -12.92
C LYS A 327 25.49 1.61 -12.81
N LEU A 328 25.50 0.32 -12.45
CA LEU A 328 24.28 -0.47 -12.29
C LEU A 328 23.39 0.05 -11.15
N LEU A 329 23.99 0.47 -10.03
CA LEU A 329 23.29 1.07 -8.89
C LEU A 329 22.57 2.35 -9.30
N GLU A 330 23.30 3.25 -9.97
CA GLU A 330 22.77 4.53 -10.45
C GLU A 330 21.70 4.33 -11.54
N GLN A 331 21.92 3.42 -12.49
CA GLN A 331 20.92 3.06 -13.50
C GLN A 331 19.63 2.54 -12.87
N SER A 332 19.76 1.67 -11.87
CA SER A 332 18.60 1.10 -11.18
C SER A 332 17.84 2.17 -10.39
N ALA A 333 18.55 3.11 -9.77
CA ALA A 333 17.94 4.22 -9.06
C ALA A 333 17.16 5.14 -10.03
N LEU A 334 17.79 5.56 -11.13
CA LEU A 334 17.15 6.36 -12.18
C LEU A 334 15.93 5.67 -12.79
N ALA A 335 16.00 4.35 -13.02
CA ALA A 335 14.87 3.58 -13.54
C ALA A 335 13.65 3.65 -12.60
N LEU A 336 13.86 3.57 -11.28
CA LEU A 336 12.80 3.71 -10.29
C LEU A 336 12.25 5.14 -10.20
N THR A 337 13.09 6.16 -10.35
CA THR A 337 12.64 7.55 -10.45
C THR A 337 11.76 7.78 -11.67
N GLU A 338 12.13 7.26 -12.84
CA GLU A 338 11.28 7.37 -14.04
C GLU A 338 9.98 6.56 -13.89
N ALA A 339 10.05 5.37 -13.29
CA ALA A 339 8.86 4.57 -13.02
C ALA A 339 7.89 5.29 -12.06
N SER A 340 8.40 6.11 -11.14
CA SER A 340 7.58 6.94 -10.24
C SER A 340 6.73 7.99 -10.94
N GLN A 341 7.06 8.34 -12.18
CA GLN A 341 6.32 9.32 -12.99
C GLN A 341 5.13 8.68 -13.75
N THR A 342 4.99 7.36 -13.68
CA THR A 342 3.86 6.66 -14.31
C THR A 342 2.59 6.76 -13.46
N ASP A 343 1.42 6.67 -14.10
CA ASP A 343 0.14 6.65 -13.39
C ASP A 343 0.02 5.48 -12.39
N PHE A 344 0.75 4.39 -12.62
CA PHE A 344 0.78 3.20 -11.76
C PHE A 344 1.47 3.45 -10.41
N PHE A 345 2.36 4.42 -10.31
CA PHE A 345 2.98 4.79 -9.04
C PHE A 345 1.95 5.26 -8.02
N SER A 346 0.82 5.81 -8.50
CA SER A 346 -0.32 6.12 -7.65
C SER A 346 -0.96 4.89 -6.98
N PHE A 347 -0.54 3.69 -7.33
CA PHE A 347 -1.06 2.43 -6.78
C PHE A 347 0.03 1.56 -6.14
N ILE A 348 1.23 2.09 -5.94
CA ILE A 348 2.37 1.38 -5.40
C ILE A 348 2.05 0.67 -4.06
N SER A 349 2.29 -0.65 -4.03
CA SER A 349 2.21 -1.54 -2.86
C SER A 349 3.19 -1.11 -1.75
N PRO A 350 2.89 -1.28 -0.44
CA PRO A 350 3.86 -1.03 0.61
C PRO A 350 5.12 -1.87 0.43
N LEU A 351 5.00 -3.05 -0.22
CA LEU A 351 6.13 -3.93 -0.54
C LEU A 351 7.19 -3.22 -1.37
N MET A 352 6.78 -2.31 -2.26
CA MET A 352 7.68 -1.64 -3.19
C MET A 352 8.30 -0.36 -2.63
N ILE A 353 7.75 0.18 -1.53
CA ILE A 353 8.18 1.46 -0.98
C ILE A 353 9.63 1.45 -0.52
N PRO A 354 10.13 0.43 0.22
CA PRO A 354 11.52 0.45 0.66
C PRO A 354 12.52 0.41 -0.52
N TYR A 355 12.20 -0.27 -1.62
CA TYR A 355 13.03 -0.22 -2.84
C TYR A 355 13.09 1.19 -3.42
N TYR A 356 11.94 1.87 -3.44
CA TYR A 356 11.87 3.26 -3.89
C TYR A 356 12.67 4.21 -2.99
N LEU A 357 12.55 4.06 -1.66
CA LEU A 357 13.33 4.84 -0.70
C LEU A 357 14.84 4.62 -0.87
N ALA A 358 15.26 3.38 -1.13
CA ALA A 358 16.66 3.07 -1.42
C ALA A 358 17.14 3.77 -2.70
N SER A 359 16.34 3.77 -3.77
CA SER A 359 16.64 4.53 -4.99
C SER A 359 16.75 6.04 -4.73
N ALA A 360 15.76 6.64 -4.08
CA ALA A 360 15.75 8.07 -3.78
C ALA A 360 17.00 8.47 -2.97
N ASN A 361 17.41 7.63 -2.00
CA ASN A 361 18.64 7.85 -1.25
C ASN A 361 19.90 7.79 -2.12
N VAL A 362 20.01 6.84 -3.06
CA VAL A 362 21.12 6.79 -4.02
C VAL A 362 21.20 8.09 -4.82
N ASN A 363 20.08 8.55 -5.39
CA ASN A 363 20.04 9.80 -6.16
C ASN A 363 20.41 11.02 -5.29
N LEU A 364 19.99 11.03 -4.03
CA LEU A 364 20.30 12.09 -3.08
C LEU A 364 21.78 12.13 -2.71
N GLU A 365 22.43 10.98 -2.52
CA GLU A 365 23.89 10.91 -2.30
C GLU A 365 24.69 11.37 -3.52
N ILE A 366 24.20 11.09 -4.73
CA ILE A 366 24.79 11.62 -5.95
C ILE A 366 24.66 13.14 -6.00
N LEU A 367 23.49 13.70 -5.66
CA LEU A 367 23.28 15.14 -5.59
C LEU A 367 24.21 15.79 -4.55
N LYS A 368 24.38 15.20 -3.37
CA LYS A 368 25.35 15.68 -2.36
C LYS A 368 26.77 15.72 -2.92
N SER A 369 27.18 14.66 -3.62
CA SER A 369 28.50 14.59 -4.25
C SER A 369 28.71 15.69 -5.31
N ILE A 370 27.64 16.07 -6.02
CA ILE A 370 27.66 17.18 -6.97
C ILE A 370 27.82 18.52 -6.25
N VAL A 371 27.05 18.74 -5.19
CA VAL A 371 27.09 19.96 -4.36
C VAL A 371 28.47 20.15 -3.73
N GLU A 372 29.11 19.07 -3.28
CA GLU A 372 30.46 19.07 -2.74
C GLU A 372 31.56 19.26 -3.80
N GLY A 373 31.20 19.34 -5.09
CA GLY A 373 32.14 19.46 -6.20
C GLY A 373 32.93 18.18 -6.50
N LYS A 374 32.57 17.03 -5.90
CA LYS A 374 33.19 15.72 -6.16
C LYS A 374 32.75 15.13 -7.49
N ARG A 375 31.57 15.52 -7.98
CA ARG A 375 30.99 15.09 -9.26
C ARG A 375 30.42 16.29 -10.01
N GLN A 376 30.39 16.24 -11.35
CA GLN A 376 29.71 17.25 -12.15
C GLN A 376 28.26 16.82 -12.41
N ASN A 377 27.33 17.79 -12.37
CA ASN A 377 25.97 17.58 -12.86
C ASN A 377 25.95 17.47 -14.39
N ASN A 378 24.84 16.99 -14.98
CA ASN A 378 24.65 16.90 -16.44
C ASN A 378 25.70 16.07 -17.17
N GLN A 379 26.32 15.11 -16.47
CA GLN A 379 27.23 14.17 -17.11
C GLN A 379 26.47 13.21 -18.03
N PRO A 380 27.02 12.86 -19.21
CA PRO A 380 26.48 11.80 -20.03
C PRO A 380 26.47 10.50 -19.23
N PHE A 381 25.30 9.87 -19.13
CA PHE A 381 25.13 8.65 -18.38
C PHE A 381 24.50 7.56 -19.27
N PRO A 382 25.02 6.32 -19.23
CA PRO A 382 24.47 5.21 -20.01
C PRO A 382 23.03 4.90 -19.61
N ARG A 383 22.08 5.06 -20.54
CA ARG A 383 20.68 4.70 -20.34
C ARG A 383 20.38 3.36 -21.01
N VAL A 384 20.02 2.36 -20.21
CA VAL A 384 19.63 1.03 -20.71
C VAL A 384 18.16 1.08 -21.12
N TYR A 385 17.90 1.39 -22.40
CA TYR A 385 16.57 1.31 -22.98
C TYR A 385 16.24 -0.15 -23.32
N ARG A 386 15.69 -0.88 -22.34
CA ARG A 386 14.93 -2.16 -22.42
C ARG A 386 15.52 -3.25 -21.54
N PHE A 387 14.64 -3.81 -20.72
CA PHE A 387 14.83 -5.08 -20.01
C PHE A 387 14.62 -6.24 -20.99
N GLY A 388 15.60 -6.51 -21.84
CA GLY A 388 15.79 -7.85 -22.40
C GLY A 388 16.47 -8.72 -21.34
N ILE A 389 16.08 -9.98 -21.22
CA ILE A 389 16.54 -10.93 -20.18
C ILE A 389 18.05 -11.25 -20.29
N HIS A 390 18.77 -10.69 -21.27
CA HIS A 390 20.05 -11.26 -21.70
C HIS A 390 21.31 -10.46 -21.38
N GLU A 391 21.25 -9.17 -20.99
CA GLU A 391 22.48 -8.42 -20.67
C GLU A 391 22.26 -7.43 -19.51
N ILE A 392 23.03 -7.60 -18.43
CA ILE A 392 23.13 -6.62 -17.33
C ILE A 392 23.79 -5.32 -17.83
N PHE A 393 24.69 -5.45 -18.79
CA PHE A 393 25.44 -4.36 -19.40
C PHE A 393 25.24 -4.43 -20.93
N PRO A 394 24.32 -3.65 -21.52
CA PRO A 394 24.09 -3.67 -22.95
C PRO A 394 25.32 -3.14 -23.72
N GLU A 395 25.59 -3.73 -24.89
CA GLU A 395 26.68 -3.29 -25.78
C GLU A 395 26.42 -1.92 -26.44
N GLU A 396 25.16 -1.60 -26.76
CA GLU A 396 24.77 -0.29 -27.31
C GLU A 396 24.23 0.65 -26.22
N ILE A 397 25.03 1.65 -25.88
CA ILE A 397 24.72 2.63 -24.84
C ILE A 397 24.25 3.93 -25.49
N LEU A 398 22.96 4.22 -25.40
CA LEU A 398 22.49 5.59 -25.55
C LEU A 398 22.92 6.37 -24.30
N THR A 399 23.67 7.46 -24.50
CA THR A 399 24.06 8.36 -23.42
C THR A 399 23.11 9.55 -23.40
N ASP A 400 22.40 9.72 -22.28
CA ASP A 400 21.60 10.91 -22.01
C ASP A 400 22.32 11.73 -20.93
N THR A 401 22.25 13.06 -20.99
CA THR A 401 22.74 13.90 -19.88
C THR A 401 21.76 13.86 -18.73
N VAL A 402 22.23 13.55 -17.53
CA VAL A 402 21.36 13.43 -16.34
C VAL A 402 21.50 14.66 -15.45
N ASP A 403 20.40 15.38 -15.27
CA ASP A 403 20.29 16.47 -14.31
C ASP A 403 19.78 15.94 -12.96
N TYR A 404 20.69 15.76 -12.00
CA TYR A 404 20.35 15.21 -10.69
C TYR A 404 19.47 16.12 -9.84
N PHE A 405 19.44 17.43 -10.10
CA PHE A 405 18.48 18.31 -9.44
C PHE A 405 17.06 17.99 -9.89
N GLN A 406 16.85 17.70 -11.18
CA GLN A 406 15.55 17.28 -11.71
C GLN A 406 15.18 15.87 -11.25
N VAL A 407 16.13 14.95 -11.19
CA VAL A 407 15.92 13.60 -10.65
C VAL A 407 15.41 13.68 -9.21
N VAL A 408 16.12 14.40 -8.33
CA VAL A 408 15.71 14.52 -6.92
C VAL A 408 14.39 15.31 -6.77
N LYS A 409 14.10 16.28 -7.66
CA LYS A 409 12.77 16.92 -7.73
C LYS A 409 11.66 15.94 -8.08
N LYS A 410 11.88 15.04 -9.05
CA LYS A 410 10.94 13.97 -9.38
C LYS A 410 10.75 13.05 -8.17
N ASP A 411 11.83 12.71 -7.48
CA ASP A 411 11.77 11.87 -6.30
C ASP A 411 10.99 12.53 -5.15
N LEU A 412 11.21 13.82 -4.90
CA LEU A 412 10.46 14.57 -3.90
C LEU A 412 8.95 14.54 -4.17
N ARG A 413 8.51 14.71 -5.43
CA ARG A 413 7.08 14.62 -5.79
C ARG A 413 6.51 13.23 -5.49
N ALA A 414 7.25 12.18 -5.83
CA ALA A 414 6.85 10.80 -5.57
C ALA A 414 6.79 10.50 -4.06
N LEU A 415 7.77 10.97 -3.28
CA LEU A 415 7.75 10.89 -1.81
C LEU A 415 6.55 11.65 -1.22
N GLN A 416 6.18 12.81 -1.76
CA GLN A 416 4.99 13.55 -1.35
C GLN A 416 3.71 12.74 -1.61
N VAL A 417 3.58 12.10 -2.78
CA VAL A 417 2.46 11.18 -3.08
C VAL A 417 2.41 10.04 -2.07
N LEU A 418 3.54 9.43 -1.74
CA LEU A 418 3.64 8.36 -0.75
C LEU A 418 3.30 8.84 0.67
N SER A 419 3.75 10.04 1.08
CA SER A 419 3.50 10.59 2.41
C SER A 419 2.02 10.81 2.71
N SER A 420 1.21 11.07 1.68
CA SER A 420 -0.25 11.15 1.81
C SER A 420 -0.90 9.80 2.19
N ARG A 421 -0.18 8.68 2.03
CA ARG A 421 -0.66 7.31 2.23
C ARG A 421 0.03 6.59 3.38
N TYR A 422 1.24 7.00 3.72
CA TYR A 422 2.08 6.34 4.70
C TYR A 422 2.81 7.39 5.53
N ARG A 423 2.36 7.59 6.77
CA ARG A 423 2.83 8.70 7.64
C ARG A 423 4.35 8.70 7.80
N TYR A 424 4.99 7.53 7.88
CA TYR A 424 6.45 7.41 8.07
C TYR A 424 7.29 7.96 6.90
N ILE A 425 6.69 8.18 5.73
CA ILE A 425 7.39 8.72 4.56
C ILE A 425 7.67 10.22 4.70
N SER A 426 6.93 10.93 5.56
CA SER A 426 7.07 12.39 5.74
C SER A 426 8.50 12.79 6.13
N VAL A 427 9.19 11.96 6.91
CA VAL A 427 10.60 12.18 7.29
C VAL A 427 11.52 12.22 6.07
N TYR A 428 11.27 11.36 5.08
CA TYR A 428 12.04 11.34 3.84
C TYR A 428 11.73 12.55 2.95
N VAL A 429 10.48 13.01 2.95
CA VAL A 429 10.07 14.25 2.24
C VAL A 429 10.84 15.44 2.80
N GLU A 430 10.79 15.64 4.12
CA GLU A 430 11.45 16.76 4.80
C GLU A 430 12.97 16.77 4.57
N ASN A 431 13.61 15.60 4.70
CA ASN A 431 15.05 15.46 4.46
C ASN A 431 15.43 15.78 3.01
N THR A 432 14.66 15.27 2.05
CA THR A 432 14.90 15.49 0.62
C THR A 432 14.70 16.96 0.25
N GLU A 433 13.62 17.58 0.74
CA GLU A 433 13.32 19.00 0.50
C GLU A 433 14.41 19.92 1.07
N LYS A 434 14.83 19.67 2.32
CA LYS A 434 15.91 20.45 2.95
C LYS A 434 17.21 20.40 2.15
N LEU A 435 17.61 19.20 1.70
CA LEU A 435 18.84 19.03 0.92
C LEU A 435 18.73 19.65 -0.47
N LEU A 436 17.58 19.56 -1.11
CA LEU A 436 17.35 20.18 -2.42
C LEU A 436 17.45 21.71 -2.33
N ILE A 437 16.84 22.33 -1.32
CA ILE A 437 16.94 23.80 -1.08
C ILE A 437 18.40 24.21 -0.82
N GLN A 438 19.13 23.43 -0.02
CA GLN A 438 20.56 23.68 0.22
C GLN A 438 21.39 23.56 -1.06
N ALA A 439 21.09 22.57 -1.91
CA ALA A 439 21.77 22.38 -3.19
C ALA A 439 21.49 23.54 -4.15
N GLU A 440 20.24 23.98 -4.27
CA GLU A 440 19.83 25.07 -5.16
C GLU A 440 20.46 26.41 -4.75
N THR A 441 20.44 26.74 -3.45
CA THR A 441 21.04 27.99 -2.95
C THR A 441 22.55 28.05 -3.18
N GLN A 442 23.25 26.93 -3.06
CA GLN A 442 24.69 26.85 -3.36
C GLN A 442 24.97 26.92 -4.87
N PHE A 443 24.06 26.43 -5.71
CA PHE A 443 24.24 26.40 -7.16
C PHE A 443 23.84 27.72 -7.85
N GLU A 444 22.79 28.40 -7.38
CA GLU A 444 22.37 29.72 -7.88
C GLU A 444 23.44 30.80 -7.67
N HIS A 445 24.26 30.68 -6.62
CA HIS A 445 25.43 31.54 -6.47
C HIS A 445 26.51 31.32 -7.54
N ASN A 446 26.42 30.25 -8.34
CA ASN A 446 27.38 29.90 -9.37
C ASN A 446 26.84 30.03 -10.80
N VAL A 447 25.52 30.06 -11.03
CA VAL A 447 24.94 30.07 -12.38
C VAL A 447 23.59 30.82 -12.44
N GLU A 448 23.49 31.88 -13.25
CA GLU A 448 22.21 32.50 -13.63
C GLU A 448 21.46 31.59 -14.63
N PHE A 449 20.26 31.07 -14.28
CA PHE A 449 19.43 30.31 -15.22
C PHE A 449 17.93 30.56 -15.12
N THR A 450 17.27 30.50 -16.28
CA THR A 450 15.84 30.77 -16.55
C THR A 450 14.94 29.54 -16.34
N SER A 451 13.84 29.70 -15.62
CA SER A 451 12.86 28.64 -15.34
C SER A 451 11.70 28.60 -16.35
N ASN A 452 11.36 27.41 -16.86
CA ASN A 452 10.08 27.10 -17.52
C ASN A 452 9.24 26.17 -16.65
N SER A 453 7.93 26.42 -16.57
CA SER A 453 6.97 25.62 -15.79
C SER A 453 6.12 24.72 -16.70
N GLU A 454 6.09 23.42 -16.44
CA GLU A 454 5.16 22.47 -17.06
C GLU A 454 3.95 22.18 -16.18
N SER A 455 2.78 21.98 -16.81
CA SER A 455 1.49 21.71 -16.15
C SER A 455 1.19 20.21 -15.98
N ASN A 456 0.71 19.83 -14.79
CA ASN A 456 0.48 18.44 -14.36
C ASN A 456 -0.76 17.76 -14.98
N SER A 457 -0.64 16.48 -15.35
CA SER A 457 -1.70 15.58 -15.85
C SER A 457 -2.57 14.94 -14.74
N PHE A 458 -2.39 15.35 -13.48
CA PHE A 458 -2.88 14.64 -12.28
C PHE A 458 -4.40 14.75 -12.01
N ASP A 459 -5.13 15.64 -12.71
CA ASP A 459 -6.52 15.99 -12.39
C ASP A 459 -7.57 14.91 -12.71
N ARG A 460 -7.31 13.96 -13.62
CA ARG A 460 -8.32 12.98 -14.05
C ARG A 460 -8.56 11.88 -13.01
N THR A 461 -7.47 11.35 -12.45
CA THR A 461 -7.45 10.33 -11.40
C THR A 461 -8.23 10.84 -10.17
N PHE A 462 -8.06 12.12 -9.80
CA PHE A 462 -8.68 12.74 -8.63
C PHE A 462 -10.23 12.79 -8.65
N SER A 463 -10.87 12.87 -9.83
CA SER A 463 -12.34 13.04 -9.92
C SER A 463 -13.14 11.79 -9.52
N TYR A 464 -12.60 10.60 -9.84
CA TYR A 464 -13.19 9.31 -9.48
C TYR A 464 -13.12 9.09 -7.96
N TYR A 465 -11.99 9.44 -7.35
CA TYR A 465 -11.78 9.29 -5.90
C TYR A 465 -12.62 10.23 -5.05
N LYS A 466 -12.91 11.43 -5.56
CA LYS A 466 -13.83 12.35 -4.89
C LYS A 466 -15.24 11.74 -4.76
N GLN A 467 -15.68 10.95 -5.74
CA GLN A 467 -16.97 10.26 -5.71
C GLN A 467 -16.94 9.07 -4.75
N MET A 468 -15.87 8.26 -4.76
CA MET A 468 -15.68 7.17 -3.80
C MET A 468 -15.68 7.68 -2.35
N ARG A 469 -14.95 8.77 -2.06
CA ARG A 469 -14.90 9.42 -0.75
C ARG A 469 -16.29 9.81 -0.22
N GLN A 470 -17.12 10.42 -1.06
CA GLN A 470 -18.46 10.86 -0.64
C GLN A 470 -19.38 9.69 -0.29
N PHE A 471 -19.12 8.50 -0.81
CA PHE A 471 -19.88 7.31 -0.50
C PHE A 471 -19.41 6.59 0.76
N LEU A 472 -18.09 6.45 0.93
CA LEU A 472 -17.53 5.85 2.15
C LEU A 472 -17.99 6.62 3.39
N LEU A 473 -18.07 7.95 3.28
CA LEU A 473 -18.71 8.80 4.31
C LEU A 473 -20.17 8.40 4.62
N LYS A 474 -20.98 8.09 3.60
CA LYS A 474 -22.39 7.68 3.79
C LYS A 474 -22.54 6.28 4.38
N ILE A 475 -21.63 5.36 4.06
CA ILE A 475 -21.58 4.05 4.73
C ILE A 475 -21.22 4.27 6.19
N ASN A 476 -20.18 5.06 6.45
CA ASN A 476 -19.70 5.30 7.80
C ASN A 476 -20.79 5.93 8.67
N ASP A 477 -21.50 6.95 8.17
CA ASP A 477 -22.63 7.58 8.86
C ASP A 477 -23.78 6.62 9.19
N LYS A 478 -23.97 5.56 8.38
CA LYS A 478 -24.99 4.54 8.67
C LYS A 478 -24.47 3.56 9.72
N ILE A 479 -23.26 3.07 9.55
CA ILE A 479 -22.62 2.14 10.50
C ILE A 479 -22.55 2.79 11.89
N ASP A 480 -22.20 4.08 11.98
CA ASP A 480 -22.08 4.82 13.25
C ASP A 480 -23.41 5.01 13.98
N LYS A 481 -24.54 4.82 13.30
CA LYS A 481 -25.87 4.82 13.92
C LYS A 481 -26.28 3.46 14.46
N PHE A 482 -25.60 2.39 14.05
CA PHE A 482 -25.93 1.01 14.41
C PHE A 482 -24.87 0.34 15.29
N LEU A 483 -23.62 0.82 15.26
CA LEU A 483 -22.66 0.51 16.30
C LEU A 483 -23.09 1.29 17.56
N PRO A 484 -23.10 0.65 18.75
CA PRO A 484 -23.34 1.37 19.99
C PRO A 484 -22.39 2.57 20.06
N GLN A 485 -22.90 3.74 20.44
CA GLN A 485 -22.04 4.90 20.61
C GLN A 485 -20.96 4.57 21.65
N GLU A 486 -19.74 5.07 21.45
CA GLU A 486 -18.59 4.82 22.34
C GLU A 486 -18.96 4.99 23.83
N GLU A 487 -19.90 5.88 24.16
CA GLU A 487 -20.38 6.10 25.52
C GLU A 487 -21.11 4.90 26.13
N GLU A 488 -22.00 4.20 25.41
CA GLU A 488 -22.68 2.98 25.92
C GLU A 488 -21.71 1.80 26.08
N LEU A 489 -20.67 1.77 25.26
CA LEU A 489 -19.64 0.71 25.28
C LEU A 489 -18.58 0.98 26.35
N LEU A 490 -18.26 2.25 26.63
CA LEU A 490 -17.44 2.68 27.76
C LEU A 490 -18.16 2.48 29.10
N GLU A 491 -19.48 2.69 29.18
CA GLU A 491 -20.28 2.34 30.36
C GLU A 491 -20.26 0.82 30.61
N PHE A 492 -20.45 0.02 29.56
CA PHE A 492 -20.37 -1.45 29.64
C PHE A 492 -18.98 -1.97 30.02
N LEU A 493 -17.90 -1.33 29.55
CA LEU A 493 -16.51 -1.72 29.86
C LEU A 493 -16.07 -1.25 31.26
N ASN A 494 -16.51 -0.06 31.71
CA ASN A 494 -16.24 0.41 33.07
C ASN A 494 -16.93 -0.46 34.14
N ASP A 495 -18.04 -1.10 33.79
CA ASP A 495 -18.74 -2.02 34.68
C ASP A 495 -18.14 -3.44 34.71
N ASN A 496 -17.25 -3.81 33.77
CA ASN A 496 -16.86 -5.23 33.56
C ASN A 496 -15.35 -5.50 33.34
N VAL A 497 -14.45 -4.54 33.50
CA VAL A 497 -13.00 -4.75 33.29
C VAL A 497 -12.21 -4.58 34.60
N ASP A 498 -11.50 -5.64 35.00
CA ASP A 498 -10.59 -5.69 36.14
C ASP A 498 -9.33 -4.82 35.88
N PRO A 499 -8.95 -3.85 36.74
CA PRO A 499 -7.92 -2.84 36.46
C PRO A 499 -6.47 -3.35 36.31
N PHE A 500 -6.22 -4.66 36.40
CA PHE A 500 -4.86 -5.20 36.59
C PHE A 500 -4.05 -5.49 35.31
N LEU A 501 -4.57 -5.25 34.11
CA LEU A 501 -3.94 -5.72 32.85
C LEU A 501 -3.24 -4.65 32.00
N CYS A 502 -3.01 -3.43 32.50
CA CYS A 502 -2.27 -2.41 31.74
C CYS A 502 -1.26 -1.65 32.60
N GLN A 503 -0.12 -2.28 32.90
CA GLN A 503 1.10 -1.54 33.22
C GLN A 503 2.30 -2.10 32.43
N ASP A 504 2.99 -1.13 31.82
CA ASP A 504 4.39 -1.10 31.40
C ASP A 504 4.82 -1.78 30.09
N MET A 505 5.22 -0.95 29.11
CA MET A 505 6.40 -1.19 28.30
C MET A 505 6.93 0.11 27.68
N ASP A 506 8.16 0.42 28.06
CA ASP A 506 8.93 1.63 27.76
C ASP A 506 9.41 1.66 26.28
N ILE A 507 9.42 2.86 25.69
CA ILE A 507 9.63 3.13 24.25
C ILE A 507 11.11 3.49 23.96
N SER A 508 11.98 3.50 24.97
CA SER A 508 13.33 4.09 24.87
C SER A 508 14.40 3.26 24.14
N GLU A 509 14.17 2.00 23.76
CA GLU A 509 15.21 1.13 23.15
C GLU A 509 15.30 1.18 21.61
N PHE A 510 14.47 1.95 20.91
CA PHE A 510 14.39 1.88 19.44
C PHE A 510 15.48 2.67 18.67
N ASN A 511 16.21 3.59 19.32
CA ASN A 511 17.10 4.52 18.62
C ASN A 511 18.58 4.08 18.48
N SER A 512 18.98 2.90 18.98
CA SER A 512 20.41 2.51 18.99
C SER A 512 20.87 1.58 17.86
N TYR A 513 20.02 1.28 16.86
CA TYR A 513 20.33 0.25 15.84
C TYR A 513 20.42 0.74 14.38
N PHE A 514 20.28 2.05 14.10
CA PHE A 514 20.27 2.56 12.72
C PHE A 514 21.04 3.88 12.50
N LEU A 515 22.13 4.07 13.25
CA LEU A 515 23.26 4.90 12.84
C LEU A 515 24.48 3.99 12.69
#